data_AF-A0A1J5CNU5-F1
#
_entry.id   AF-A0A1J5CNU5-F1
#
_cell.length_a   1.000
_cell.length_b   1.000
_cell.length_c   1.000
_cell.angle_alpha   90.00
_cell.angle_beta   90.00
_cell.angle_gamma   90.00
#
_symmetry.space_group_name_H-M   'P 1'
#
loop_
_entity.id
_entity.type
_entity.pdbx_description
1 polymer ?
#
loop_
_entity_poly.entity_id
_entity_poly.type
_entity_poly.pdbx_seq_one_letter_code
_entity_poly.pdbx_strand_id
1 'polypeptide(L)'
;MKSIGRLVAVLIATLIPGILPSFFPFLQTAGADQIASYSLEKRKDGVRILFSKPMAVDLVNISAVHSAIWGPGRQASVAIARTASRSAVCGLHPGETGFAFRIFDPETLSIEIEPLLTRESSIPYREELLIEGTSASRYRVESDLERLSIDTTEWQDRKKCFCCHRVLPLALSASEARVKGLRLPLSALLSLAEKIVSWQKVDGSFSFSEAPVYGVVTPTLCAAAVLAWIRFISPRVEPALLRAVTFLVSLQQPDGSVIPDFTFPPLMTGRPFAVWLLGHSLSEMSGLLEERGYSSIPRLNWSLQRVRSWFQDTSSLRSPSPAGARLAEGKDNGQIQGQDRFFFALLEDPDRLLRNPSSLEGARSQVLEFQRSLDPDRDSELFVLAELLQRRLGGAAGHFVSRPDFDSGRFKKAAWFLLAAILQEP
;
A
#
# COMPACT_ATOMS: atom_id res chain seq x y z
N MET A 1 15.89 62.62 36.25
CA MET A 1 17.08 61.77 36.45
C MET A 1 16.91 60.47 35.69
N LYS A 2 17.82 60.23 34.73
CA LYS A 2 18.28 58.98 34.06
C LYS A 2 17.19 57.99 33.58
N SER A 3 16.84 57.92 32.27
CA SER A 3 17.63 57.49 31.09
C SER A 3 17.98 55.99 31.17
N ILE A 4 17.48 55.09 30.32
CA ILE A 4 17.94 54.65 28.97
C ILE A 4 17.01 53.46 28.61
N GLY A 5 16.56 53.12 27.40
CA GLY A 5 16.84 53.54 26.03
C GLY A 5 16.06 52.60 25.08
N ARG A 6 15.69 53.10 23.89
CA ARG A 6 15.15 52.33 22.76
C ARG A 6 16.29 51.60 22.02
N LEU A 7 16.10 50.33 21.69
CA LEU A 7 16.67 49.62 20.52
C LEU A 7 15.89 48.28 20.45
N VAL A 8 14.96 48.06 19.52
CA VAL A 8 15.16 47.63 18.12
C VAL A 8 16.07 46.39 18.00
N ALA A 9 15.42 45.31 17.55
CA ALA A 9 15.91 44.24 16.68
C ALA A 9 16.86 43.17 17.24
N VAL A 10 16.55 41.94 16.80
CA VAL A 10 17.37 40.72 16.81
C VAL A 10 17.44 39.94 18.13
N LEU A 11 16.40 39.13 18.38
CA LEU A 11 16.51 37.69 18.71
C LEU A 11 15.11 37.06 18.79
N ILE A 12 14.35 37.24 17.71
CA ILE A 12 13.35 36.28 17.26
C ILE A 12 14.16 35.22 16.51
N ALA A 13 13.92 33.94 16.77
CA ALA A 13 14.68 32.75 16.33
C ALA A 13 15.83 32.37 17.26
N THR A 14 15.50 31.69 18.35
CA THR A 14 16.08 30.41 18.77
C THR A 14 15.48 30.07 20.12
N LEU A 15 15.11 28.79 20.30
CA LEU A 15 14.53 28.18 21.51
C LEU A 15 13.00 28.18 21.55
N ILE A 16 12.49 27.03 21.08
CA ILE A 16 11.13 26.49 21.11
C ILE A 16 10.23 26.85 19.92
N PRO A 17 10.34 26.13 18.78
CA PRO A 17 9.22 25.92 17.90
C PRO A 17 8.60 24.52 18.11
N GLY A 18 7.27 24.48 18.23
CA GLY A 18 6.52 23.35 17.64
C GLY A 18 5.54 22.58 18.53
N ILE A 19 4.76 23.22 19.40
CA ILE A 19 3.48 22.64 19.85
C ILE A 19 2.37 23.44 19.20
N LEU A 20 2.01 23.01 17.99
CA LEU A 20 0.67 23.00 17.39
C LEU A 20 0.84 22.66 15.90
N PRO A 21 0.21 21.56 15.44
CA PRO A 21 -0.62 21.75 14.27
C PRO A 21 -1.97 21.04 14.36
N SER A 22 -3.00 21.84 14.07
CA SER A 22 -3.96 21.57 12.99
C SER A 22 -4.85 20.32 13.11
N PHE A 23 -6.03 20.54 13.68
CA PHE A 23 -7.23 19.73 13.49
C PHE A 23 -7.78 19.90 12.04
N PHE A 24 -7.56 18.87 11.20
CA PHE A 24 -8.25 18.48 9.95
C PHE A 24 -8.42 19.48 8.76
N PRO A 25 -8.54 18.99 7.49
CA PRO A 25 -8.44 17.62 7.02
C PRO A 25 -7.24 17.36 6.11
N PHE A 26 -6.87 16.08 6.09
CA PHE A 26 -5.83 15.45 5.30
C PHE A 26 -6.21 15.43 3.81
N LEU A 27 -6.18 16.58 3.15
CA LEU A 27 -5.83 16.65 1.73
C LEU A 27 -4.30 16.64 1.69
N GLN A 28 -3.71 15.47 1.91
CA GLN A 28 -2.40 15.24 1.33
C GLN A 28 -2.61 15.37 -0.17
N THR A 29 -2.15 16.48 -0.75
CA THR A 29 -1.77 16.49 -2.16
C THR A 29 -0.88 15.28 -2.34
N ALA A 30 -1.41 14.25 -3.02
CA ALA A 30 -0.67 13.06 -3.41
C ALA A 30 0.73 13.52 -3.83
N GLY A 31 1.76 12.94 -3.23
CA GLY A 31 3.15 13.38 -3.41
C GLY A 31 3.37 13.65 -4.90
N ALA A 32 3.62 14.92 -5.23
CA ALA A 32 3.92 15.33 -6.59
C ALA A 32 5.26 14.67 -6.92
N ASP A 33 5.16 13.45 -7.43
CA ASP A 33 6.27 12.74 -8.05
C ASP A 33 6.89 13.75 -9.01
N GLN A 34 8.21 13.99 -8.92
CA GLN A 34 8.86 14.90 -9.86
C GLN A 34 8.49 14.41 -11.26
N ILE A 35 7.70 15.23 -11.98
CA ILE A 35 7.26 14.91 -13.34
C ILE A 35 8.51 14.45 -14.09
N ALA A 36 8.42 13.26 -14.70
CA ALA A 36 9.56 12.68 -15.39
C ALA A 36 10.18 13.73 -16.33
N SER A 37 11.51 13.79 -16.34
CA SER A 37 12.21 14.68 -17.27
C SER A 37 11.73 14.38 -18.68
N TYR A 38 11.37 15.46 -19.40
CA TYR A 38 10.96 15.38 -20.79
C TYR A 38 11.85 16.25 -21.66
N SER A 39 11.88 15.93 -22.95
CA SER A 39 12.51 16.76 -23.99
C SER A 39 11.53 17.05 -25.11
N LEU A 40 11.77 18.14 -25.83
CA LEU A 40 10.98 18.52 -27.00
C LEU A 40 11.78 18.22 -28.26
N GLU A 41 11.24 17.37 -29.12
CA GLU A 41 11.79 17.06 -30.43
C GLU A 41 10.95 17.74 -31.51
N LYS A 42 11.57 18.66 -32.26
CA LYS A 42 10.91 19.31 -33.39
C LYS A 42 10.72 18.32 -34.54
N ARG A 43 9.52 18.28 -35.09
CA ARG A 43 9.15 17.51 -36.29
C ARG A 43 8.71 18.47 -37.38
N LYS A 44 8.57 17.95 -38.60
CA LYS A 44 8.14 18.74 -39.76
C LYS A 44 6.77 19.38 -39.52
N ASP A 45 5.86 18.60 -38.95
CA ASP A 45 4.45 18.98 -38.82
C ASP A 45 4.07 19.37 -37.38
N GLY A 46 5.00 19.33 -36.42
CA GLY A 46 4.69 19.65 -35.03
C GLY A 46 5.86 19.42 -34.08
N VAL A 47 5.56 19.15 -32.81
CA VAL A 47 6.55 18.84 -31.76
C VAL A 47 6.18 17.54 -31.08
N ARG A 48 7.18 16.70 -30.80
CA ARG A 48 7.02 15.51 -29.98
C ARG A 48 7.63 15.76 -28.60
N ILE A 49 6.81 15.62 -27.57
CA ILE A 49 7.25 15.57 -26.17
C ILE A 49 7.73 14.13 -25.92
N LEU A 50 8.98 13.96 -25.51
CA LEU A 50 9.59 12.66 -25.22
C LEU A 50 9.82 12.53 -23.72
N PHE A 51 9.35 11.45 -23.11
CA PHE A 51 9.60 11.15 -21.70
C PHE A 51 10.81 10.23 -21.53
N SER A 52 11.59 10.45 -20.47
CA SER A 52 12.72 9.58 -20.11
C SER A 52 12.30 8.19 -19.61
N LYS A 53 11.06 8.03 -19.17
CA LYS A 53 10.42 6.79 -18.75
C LYS A 53 8.95 6.76 -19.18
N PRO A 54 8.30 5.59 -19.29
CA PRO A 54 6.87 5.53 -19.58
C PRO A 54 6.02 6.29 -18.55
N MET A 55 5.10 7.13 -19.03
CA MET A 55 4.22 7.97 -18.22
C MET A 55 2.76 7.64 -18.48
N ALA A 56 1.94 7.67 -17.43
CA ALA A 56 0.49 7.79 -17.54
C ALA A 56 0.16 9.28 -17.56
N VAL A 57 -0.46 9.77 -18.64
CA VAL A 57 -0.70 11.20 -18.86
C VAL A 57 -2.20 11.47 -18.94
N ASP A 58 -2.67 12.30 -18.01
CA ASP A 58 -4.07 12.69 -17.92
C ASP A 58 -4.33 13.96 -18.73
N LEU A 59 -3.50 15.00 -18.53
CA LEU A 59 -3.69 16.32 -19.10
C LEU A 59 -2.38 16.91 -19.59
N VAL A 60 -2.42 17.55 -20.76
CA VAL A 60 -1.37 18.45 -21.24
C VAL A 60 -1.94 19.84 -21.43
N ASN A 61 -1.44 20.80 -20.66
CA ASN A 61 -1.78 22.20 -20.77
C ASN A 61 -0.66 22.95 -21.50
N ILE A 62 -1.01 23.65 -22.58
CA ILE A 62 -0.04 24.36 -23.42
C ILE A 62 -0.52 25.77 -23.68
N SER A 63 0.30 26.78 -23.39
CA SER A 63 0.04 28.15 -23.81
C SER A 63 -0.20 28.23 -25.32
N ALA A 64 -1.21 29.00 -25.74
CA ALA A 64 -1.54 29.14 -27.16
C ALA A 64 -0.44 29.85 -27.98
N VAL A 65 0.53 30.47 -27.31
CA VAL A 65 1.65 31.25 -27.87
C VAL A 65 3.02 30.69 -27.44
N HIS A 66 3.10 29.40 -27.12
CA HIS A 66 4.35 28.71 -26.80
C HIS A 66 5.28 28.61 -28.02
N SER A 67 6.41 29.34 -28.00
CA SER A 67 7.24 29.50 -29.20
C SER A 67 7.95 28.21 -29.64
N ALA A 68 8.33 27.36 -28.68
CA ALA A 68 8.96 26.08 -28.97
C ALA A 68 8.03 25.10 -29.71
N ILE A 69 6.71 25.21 -29.50
CA ILE A 69 5.70 24.28 -30.01
C ILE A 69 5.05 24.81 -31.29
N TRP A 70 4.61 26.07 -31.29
CA TRP A 70 3.87 26.65 -32.42
C TRP A 70 4.76 27.43 -33.41
N GLY A 71 6.00 27.72 -33.00
CA GLY A 71 6.93 28.58 -33.73
C GLY A 71 6.87 30.05 -33.26
N PRO A 72 7.93 30.82 -33.53
CA PRO A 72 7.98 32.23 -33.15
C PRO A 72 6.93 33.05 -33.91
N GLY A 73 6.28 33.97 -33.21
CA GLY A 73 5.28 34.91 -33.71
C GLY A 73 3.92 34.27 -33.99
N ARG A 74 3.70 33.02 -33.57
CA ARG A 74 2.48 32.26 -33.90
C ARG A 74 1.64 31.98 -32.66
N GLN A 75 0.33 32.05 -32.86
CA GLN A 75 -0.68 31.54 -31.95
C GLN A 75 -1.41 30.37 -32.60
N ALA A 76 -1.48 29.22 -31.94
CA ALA A 76 -2.36 28.14 -32.36
C ALA A 76 -3.80 28.49 -31.98
N SER A 77 -4.74 28.19 -32.89
CA SER A 77 -6.19 28.31 -32.67
C SER A 77 -6.85 26.93 -32.56
N VAL A 78 -6.29 25.92 -33.23
CA VAL A 78 -6.70 24.52 -33.11
C VAL A 78 -5.45 23.65 -33.17
N ALA A 79 -5.38 22.66 -32.29
CA ALA A 79 -4.28 21.72 -32.24
C ALA A 79 -4.78 20.33 -31.82
N ILE A 80 -3.95 19.32 -32.08
CA ILE A 80 -4.18 17.94 -31.67
C ILE A 80 -2.99 17.43 -30.88
N ALA A 81 -3.27 16.73 -29.79
CA ALA A 81 -2.30 15.92 -29.07
C ALA A 81 -2.56 14.43 -29.38
N ARG A 82 -1.52 13.68 -29.72
CA ARG A 82 -1.60 12.24 -30.02
C ARG A 82 -0.57 11.46 -29.22
N THR A 83 -0.96 10.28 -28.78
CA THR A 83 -0.05 9.23 -28.31
C THR A 83 -0.21 8.02 -29.23
N ALA A 84 0.43 6.91 -28.90
CA ALA A 84 0.23 5.65 -29.63
C ALA A 84 -1.20 5.10 -29.48
N SER A 85 -1.90 5.43 -28.40
CA SER A 85 -3.19 4.82 -28.04
C SER A 85 -4.37 5.81 -27.99
N ARG A 86 -4.11 7.11 -27.87
CA ARG A 86 -5.11 8.17 -27.67
C ARG A 86 -4.85 9.38 -28.56
N SER A 87 -5.90 10.14 -28.79
CA SER A 87 -5.78 11.47 -29.39
C SER A 87 -6.82 12.42 -28.80
N ALA A 88 -6.47 13.70 -28.69
CA ALA A 88 -7.34 14.76 -28.20
C ALA A 88 -7.17 16.00 -29.07
N VAL A 89 -8.26 16.50 -29.63
CA VAL A 89 -8.30 17.76 -30.39
C VAL A 89 -8.82 18.87 -29.47
N CYS A 90 -8.18 20.03 -29.50
CA CYS A 90 -8.59 21.19 -28.71
C CYS A 90 -8.61 22.42 -29.62
N GLY A 91 -9.70 23.19 -29.53
CA GLY A 91 -9.83 24.50 -30.15
C GLY A 91 -9.79 25.56 -29.05
N LEU A 92 -9.16 26.70 -29.34
CA LEU A 92 -9.06 27.81 -28.40
C LEU A 92 -10.35 28.63 -28.43
N HIS A 93 -11.07 28.71 -27.31
CA HIS A 93 -12.25 29.55 -27.19
C HIS A 93 -11.89 31.03 -26.95
N PRO A 94 -12.78 31.98 -27.28
CA PRO A 94 -12.57 33.40 -26.98
C PRO A 94 -12.28 33.63 -25.49
N GLY A 95 -11.14 34.25 -25.18
CA GLY A 95 -10.71 34.57 -23.82
C GLY A 95 -9.77 33.53 -23.19
N GLU A 96 -9.59 32.36 -23.80
CA GLU A 96 -8.62 31.36 -23.33
C GLU A 96 -7.20 31.71 -23.74
N THR A 97 -6.23 31.38 -22.89
CA THR A 97 -4.79 31.64 -23.12
C THR A 97 -4.01 30.38 -23.49
N GLY A 98 -4.63 29.21 -23.49
CA GLY A 98 -3.98 27.93 -23.75
C GLY A 98 -4.95 26.80 -24.03
N PHE A 99 -4.37 25.66 -24.39
CA PHE A 99 -5.05 24.41 -24.69
C PHE A 99 -4.97 23.46 -23.50
N ALA A 100 -6.02 22.68 -23.29
CA ALA A 100 -6.10 21.64 -22.26
C ALA A 100 -6.43 20.29 -22.91
N PHE A 101 -5.39 19.53 -23.29
CA PHE A 101 -5.53 18.22 -23.92
C PHE A 101 -5.73 17.13 -22.89
N ARG A 102 -6.97 16.67 -22.72
CA ARG A 102 -7.31 15.53 -21.85
C ARG A 102 -7.04 14.22 -22.59
N ILE A 103 -5.86 13.63 -22.38
CA ILE A 103 -5.40 12.46 -23.12
C ILE A 103 -5.85 11.15 -22.46
N PHE A 104 -5.73 11.06 -21.13
CA PHE A 104 -5.99 9.84 -20.34
C PHE A 104 -5.32 8.59 -20.94
N ASP A 105 -4.04 8.70 -21.28
CA ASP A 105 -3.22 7.57 -21.74
C ASP A 105 -2.54 6.91 -20.53
N PRO A 106 -2.84 5.63 -20.22
CA PRO A 106 -2.24 4.94 -19.08
C PRO A 106 -0.75 4.64 -19.25
N GLU A 107 -0.22 4.67 -20.48
CA GLU A 107 1.19 4.37 -20.73
C GLU A 107 1.65 4.94 -22.08
N THR A 108 2.49 5.98 -22.03
CA THR A 108 3.12 6.54 -23.21
C THR A 108 4.57 6.95 -22.96
N LEU A 109 5.42 6.79 -23.98
CA LEU A 109 6.77 7.34 -24.03
C LEU A 109 6.83 8.71 -24.72
N SER A 110 5.76 9.11 -25.41
CA SER A 110 5.75 10.36 -26.16
C SER A 110 4.36 10.90 -26.46
N ILE A 111 4.26 12.23 -26.59
CA ILE A 111 3.05 12.92 -27.05
C ILE A 111 3.42 13.77 -28.24
N GLU A 112 2.74 13.57 -29.35
CA GLU A 112 2.85 14.41 -30.54
C GLU A 112 1.84 15.54 -30.47
N ILE A 113 2.32 16.76 -30.61
CA ILE A 113 1.52 17.98 -30.65
C ILE A 113 1.61 18.56 -32.06
N GLU A 114 0.48 18.62 -32.75
CA GLU A 114 0.38 19.09 -34.13
C GLU A 114 -0.56 20.30 -34.19
N PRO A 115 -0.11 21.48 -34.65
CA PRO A 115 -1.01 22.58 -34.94
C PRO A 115 -1.87 22.25 -36.16
N LEU A 116 -3.19 22.34 -36.00
CA LEU A 116 -4.12 22.22 -37.12
C LEU A 116 -4.44 23.59 -37.73
N LEU A 117 -4.42 24.65 -36.92
CA LEU A 117 -4.61 26.02 -37.36
C LEU A 117 -3.75 26.98 -36.51
N THR A 118 -2.93 27.79 -37.18
CA THR A 118 -2.13 28.85 -36.55
C THR A 118 -2.36 30.19 -37.23
N ARG A 119 -2.22 31.27 -36.47
CA ARG A 119 -2.22 32.65 -36.96
C ARG A 119 -1.02 33.42 -36.41
N GLU A 120 -0.70 34.54 -37.04
CA GLU A 120 0.27 35.48 -36.47
C GLU A 120 -0.27 36.06 -35.16
N SER A 121 0.62 36.27 -34.20
CA SER A 121 0.31 36.75 -32.86
C SER A 121 1.16 37.96 -32.51
N SER A 122 0.50 39.02 -32.06
CA SER A 122 1.15 40.16 -31.40
C SER A 122 1.26 40.00 -29.88
N ILE A 123 0.71 38.90 -29.34
CA ILE A 123 0.71 38.62 -27.89
C ILE A 123 2.12 38.13 -27.50
N PRO A 124 2.70 38.63 -26.40
CA PRO A 124 3.98 38.14 -25.89
C PRO A 124 3.98 36.64 -25.64
N TYR A 125 5.12 35.99 -25.88
CA TYR A 125 5.27 34.56 -25.65
C TYR A 125 5.04 34.19 -24.19
N ARG A 126 4.47 33.00 -24.00
CA ARG A 126 4.41 32.31 -22.72
C ARG A 126 4.83 30.87 -22.96
N GLU A 127 5.94 30.47 -22.35
CA GLU A 127 6.51 29.12 -22.46
C GLU A 127 5.91 28.18 -21.41
N GLU A 128 4.62 28.35 -21.13
CA GLU A 128 3.89 27.51 -20.19
C GLU A 128 3.51 26.20 -20.87
N LEU A 129 4.14 25.11 -20.40
CA LEU A 129 3.79 23.73 -20.70
C LEU A 129 3.68 23.00 -19.36
N LEU A 130 2.49 22.51 -19.04
CA LEU A 130 2.23 21.71 -17.86
C LEU A 130 1.71 20.34 -18.31
N ILE A 131 2.32 19.28 -17.79
CA ILE A 131 1.92 17.90 -18.04
C ILE A 131 1.47 17.33 -16.70
N GLU A 132 0.19 17.00 -16.58
CA GLU A 132 -0.34 16.31 -15.40
C GLU A 132 -0.38 14.82 -15.70
N GLY A 133 0.33 14.06 -14.86
CA GLY A 133 0.46 12.62 -14.99
C GLY A 133 1.38 12.03 -13.93
N THR A 134 1.57 10.72 -14.00
CA THR A 134 2.45 9.96 -13.11
C THR A 134 3.24 8.94 -13.90
N SER A 135 4.15 8.20 -13.27
CA SER A 135 4.80 7.08 -13.96
C SER A 135 3.78 6.00 -14.33
N ALA A 136 3.96 5.36 -15.49
CA ALA A 136 3.04 4.29 -15.91
C ALA A 136 3.02 3.12 -14.92
N SER A 137 4.15 2.86 -14.23
CA SER A 137 4.24 1.87 -13.15
C SER A 137 3.29 2.19 -12.01
N ARG A 138 3.40 3.42 -11.48
CA ARG A 138 2.55 3.91 -10.39
C ARG A 138 1.08 3.88 -10.76
N TYR A 139 0.72 4.40 -11.94
CA TYR A 139 -0.65 4.37 -12.42
C TYR A 139 -1.21 2.94 -12.49
N ARG A 140 -0.41 1.99 -12.99
CA ARG A 140 -0.79 0.58 -13.07
C ARG A 140 -1.05 -0.02 -11.68
N VAL A 141 -0.19 0.29 -10.71
CA VAL A 141 -0.37 -0.14 -9.31
C VAL A 141 -1.66 0.42 -8.71
N GLU A 142 -1.89 1.73 -8.86
CA GLU A 142 -3.10 2.40 -8.36
C GLU A 142 -4.38 1.84 -9.02
N SER A 143 -4.34 1.58 -10.33
CA SER A 143 -5.44 0.97 -11.08
C SER A 143 -5.69 -0.49 -10.69
N ASP A 144 -4.64 -1.29 -10.47
CA ASP A 144 -4.77 -2.66 -9.99
C ASP A 144 -5.34 -2.70 -8.56
N LEU A 145 -4.97 -1.76 -7.68
CA LEU A 145 -5.55 -1.61 -6.34
C LEU A 145 -7.05 -1.27 -6.42
N GLU A 146 -7.44 -0.36 -7.30
CA GLU A 146 -8.84 -0.01 -7.54
C GLU A 146 -9.64 -1.22 -8.02
N ARG A 147 -9.18 -1.87 -9.09
CA ARG A 147 -9.83 -3.05 -9.67
C ARG A 147 -9.98 -4.18 -8.65
N LEU A 148 -8.91 -4.53 -7.92
CA LEU A 148 -8.97 -5.60 -6.92
C LEU A 148 -9.88 -5.25 -5.73
N SER A 149 -10.01 -3.96 -5.39
CA SER A 149 -10.95 -3.52 -4.35
C SER A 149 -12.41 -3.71 -4.77
N ILE A 150 -12.74 -3.36 -6.01
CA ILE A 150 -14.07 -3.58 -6.60
C ILE A 150 -14.36 -5.08 -6.67
N ASP A 151 -13.46 -5.86 -7.28
CA ASP A 151 -13.59 -7.31 -7.43
C ASP A 151 -13.80 -8.03 -6.08
N THR A 152 -13.09 -7.57 -5.03
CA THR A 152 -13.22 -8.13 -3.67
C THR A 152 -14.60 -7.85 -3.08
N THR A 153 -15.07 -6.62 -3.22
CA THR A 153 -16.36 -6.18 -2.68
C THR A 153 -17.51 -6.95 -3.34
N GLU A 154 -17.50 -7.04 -4.68
CA GLU A 154 -18.49 -7.81 -5.44
C GLU A 154 -18.46 -9.31 -5.12
N TRP A 155 -17.26 -9.88 -4.95
CA TRP A 155 -17.14 -11.28 -4.57
C TRP A 155 -17.76 -11.52 -3.19
N GLN A 156 -17.45 -10.65 -2.23
CA GLN A 156 -18.01 -10.70 -0.89
C GLN A 156 -19.55 -10.60 -0.89
N ASP A 157 -20.14 -9.81 -1.80
CA ASP A 157 -21.60 -9.65 -1.91
C ASP A 157 -22.26 -10.94 -2.35
N ARG A 158 -21.63 -11.64 -3.29
CA ARG A 158 -22.11 -12.91 -3.81
C ARG A 158 -21.96 -14.04 -2.81
N LYS A 159 -20.89 -14.04 -2.01
CA LYS A 159 -20.56 -15.15 -1.10
C LYS A 159 -21.06 -14.99 0.33
N LYS A 160 -21.53 -13.79 0.69
CA LYS A 160 -22.04 -13.47 2.04
C LYS A 160 -21.04 -13.82 3.15
N CYS A 161 -19.74 -13.76 2.85
CA CYS A 161 -18.69 -14.04 3.82
C CYS A 161 -17.46 -13.16 3.60
N PHE A 162 -16.70 -12.98 4.69
CA PHE A 162 -15.38 -12.39 4.64
C PHE A 162 -14.37 -13.45 4.17
N CYS A 163 -13.93 -13.37 2.92
CA CYS A 163 -12.82 -14.20 2.46
C CYS A 163 -11.49 -13.58 2.88
N CYS A 164 -10.99 -14.02 4.03
CA CYS A 164 -9.70 -13.62 4.57
C CYS A 164 -8.59 -13.65 3.50
N HIS A 165 -8.56 -14.64 2.61
CA HIS A 165 -7.54 -14.77 1.55
C HIS A 165 -7.56 -13.69 0.47
N ARG A 166 -8.65 -12.94 0.33
CA ARG A 166 -8.76 -11.83 -0.62
C ARG A 166 -8.59 -10.50 0.09
N VAL A 167 -9.30 -10.37 1.20
CA VAL A 167 -9.45 -9.10 1.90
C VAL A 167 -8.19 -8.76 2.70
N LEU A 168 -7.55 -9.75 3.31
CA LEU A 168 -6.34 -9.56 4.11
C LEU A 168 -5.19 -8.98 3.27
N PRO A 169 -4.78 -9.58 2.13
CA PRO A 169 -3.70 -9.00 1.31
C PRO A 169 -4.10 -7.67 0.66
N LEU A 170 -5.38 -7.47 0.33
CA LEU A 170 -5.86 -6.19 -0.19
C LEU A 170 -5.76 -5.07 0.86
N ALA A 171 -6.17 -5.34 2.10
CA ALA A 171 -6.11 -4.38 3.20
C ALA A 171 -4.66 -4.01 3.53
N LEU A 172 -3.76 -5.00 3.56
CA LEU A 172 -2.33 -4.76 3.71
C LEU A 172 -1.79 -3.92 2.53
N SER A 173 -2.15 -4.25 1.29
CA SER A 173 -1.79 -3.46 0.09
C SER A 173 -2.26 -2.01 0.21
N ALA A 174 -3.51 -1.77 0.63
CA ALA A 174 -4.05 -0.43 0.82
C ALA A 174 -3.31 0.36 1.92
N SER A 175 -2.94 -0.31 3.02
CA SER A 175 -2.14 0.30 4.09
C SER A 175 -0.74 0.71 3.60
N GLU A 176 -0.04 -0.17 2.87
CA GLU A 176 1.28 0.14 2.31
C GLU A 176 1.20 1.22 1.21
N ALA A 177 0.16 1.15 0.36
CA ALA A 177 -0.10 2.18 -0.66
C ALA A 177 -0.30 3.56 -0.03
N ARG A 178 -0.99 3.63 1.12
CA ARG A 178 -1.14 4.87 1.89
C ARG A 178 0.21 5.40 2.38
N VAL A 179 1.05 4.53 2.96
CA VAL A 179 2.39 4.92 3.44
C VAL A 179 3.25 5.46 2.29
N LYS A 180 3.11 4.87 1.10
CA LYS A 180 3.77 5.32 -0.15
C LYS A 180 3.11 6.52 -0.82
N GLY A 181 2.03 7.06 -0.24
CA GLY A 181 1.30 8.19 -0.80
C GLY A 181 0.66 7.91 -2.17
N LEU A 182 0.41 6.64 -2.49
CA LEU A 182 -0.31 6.22 -3.70
C LEU A 182 -1.79 6.60 -3.61
N ARG A 183 -2.43 6.82 -4.76
CA ARG A 183 -3.87 7.04 -4.83
C ARG A 183 -4.62 5.80 -4.35
N LEU A 184 -5.52 5.99 -3.39
CA LEU A 184 -6.33 4.92 -2.82
C LEU A 184 -7.75 4.94 -3.40
N PRO A 185 -8.34 3.77 -3.70
CA PRO A 185 -9.74 3.68 -4.11
C PRO A 185 -10.68 3.79 -2.91
N LEU A 186 -10.75 4.99 -2.31
CA LEU A 186 -11.42 5.24 -1.03
C LEU A 186 -12.89 4.77 -1.00
N SER A 187 -13.63 4.95 -2.11
CA SER A 187 -15.03 4.49 -2.20
C SER A 187 -15.15 2.97 -2.06
N ALA A 188 -14.36 2.21 -2.82
CA ALA A 188 -14.37 0.76 -2.76
C ALA A 188 -13.89 0.23 -1.40
N LEU A 189 -12.83 0.82 -0.84
CA LEU A 189 -12.32 0.42 0.45
C LEU A 189 -13.25 0.80 1.61
N LEU A 190 -13.99 1.92 1.50
CA LEU A 190 -15.03 2.28 2.47
C LEU A 190 -16.18 1.27 2.43
N SER A 191 -16.65 0.90 1.24
CA SER A 191 -17.69 -0.12 1.07
C SER A 191 -17.26 -1.47 1.68
N LEU A 192 -16.01 -1.87 1.44
CA LEU A 192 -15.40 -3.04 2.07
C LEU A 192 -15.40 -2.94 3.60
N ALA A 193 -14.97 -1.79 4.16
CA ALA A 193 -14.92 -1.58 5.61
C ALA A 193 -16.31 -1.66 6.25
N GLU A 194 -17.30 -0.96 5.69
CA GLU A 194 -18.67 -0.95 6.18
C GLU A 194 -19.27 -2.36 6.20
N LYS A 195 -18.99 -3.14 5.18
CA LYS A 195 -19.47 -4.50 5.06
C LYS A 195 -18.84 -5.44 6.07
N ILE A 196 -17.52 -5.35 6.28
CA ILE A 196 -16.86 -6.10 7.35
C ILE A 196 -17.50 -5.75 8.69
N VAL A 197 -17.64 -4.45 9.01
CA VAL A 197 -18.27 -4.01 10.26
C VAL A 197 -19.69 -4.58 10.41
N SER A 198 -20.47 -4.64 9.32
CA SER A 198 -21.85 -5.17 9.35
C SER A 198 -21.94 -6.67 9.67
N TRP A 199 -20.87 -7.42 9.44
CA TRP A 199 -20.81 -8.86 9.75
C TRP A 199 -20.35 -9.15 11.18
N GLN A 200 -19.89 -8.14 11.91
CA GLN A 200 -19.46 -8.33 13.29
C GLN A 200 -20.65 -8.59 14.20
N LYS A 201 -20.55 -9.63 15.03
CA LYS A 201 -21.51 -9.91 16.09
C LYS A 201 -21.37 -8.91 17.24
N VAL A 202 -22.40 -8.87 18.11
CA VAL A 202 -22.43 -7.97 19.28
C VAL A 202 -21.25 -8.18 20.22
N ASP A 203 -20.79 -9.43 20.36
CA ASP A 203 -19.63 -9.81 21.18
C ASP A 203 -18.28 -9.45 20.55
N GLY A 204 -18.27 -8.90 19.33
CA GLY A 204 -17.08 -8.55 18.58
C GLY A 204 -16.54 -9.64 17.65
N SER A 205 -17.11 -10.85 17.70
CA SER A 205 -16.67 -11.98 16.90
C SER A 205 -17.19 -11.93 15.46
N PHE A 206 -16.55 -12.71 14.59
CA PHE A 206 -16.95 -12.94 13.21
C PHE A 206 -17.16 -14.43 12.97
N SER A 207 -18.32 -14.79 12.45
CA SER A 207 -18.63 -16.16 12.03
C SER A 207 -19.75 -16.14 11.01
N PHE A 208 -19.73 -17.12 10.10
CA PHE A 208 -20.59 -17.13 8.90
C PHE A 208 -21.38 -18.44 8.87
N SER A 209 -22.71 -18.34 8.93
CA SER A 209 -23.63 -19.48 8.90
C SER A 209 -23.50 -20.32 7.62
N GLU A 210 -23.16 -19.67 6.52
CA GLU A 210 -22.98 -20.23 5.19
C GLU A 210 -21.66 -21.00 5.06
N ALA A 211 -20.72 -20.77 5.98
CA ALA A 211 -19.41 -21.42 6.00
C ALA A 211 -18.96 -21.70 7.45
N PRO A 212 -19.68 -22.57 8.20
CA PRO A 212 -19.41 -22.82 9.62
C PRO A 212 -18.03 -23.48 9.83
N VAL A 213 -17.52 -24.15 8.80
CA VAL A 213 -16.16 -24.73 8.77
C VAL A 213 -15.06 -23.69 8.95
N TYR A 214 -15.36 -22.39 8.81
CA TYR A 214 -14.41 -21.30 9.03
C TYR A 214 -14.17 -20.98 10.51
N GLY A 215 -14.99 -21.51 11.42
CA GLY A 215 -14.90 -21.22 12.84
C GLY A 215 -15.28 -19.77 13.17
N VAL A 216 -14.76 -19.27 14.28
CA VAL A 216 -15.00 -17.97 14.88
C VAL A 216 -13.70 -17.22 15.12
N VAL A 217 -12.68 -17.88 15.68
CA VAL A 217 -11.41 -17.26 16.09
C VAL A 217 -10.62 -16.80 14.87
N THR A 218 -10.44 -17.66 13.88
CA THR A 218 -9.64 -17.34 12.69
C THR A 218 -10.25 -16.19 11.86
N PRO A 219 -11.56 -16.19 11.55
CA PRO A 219 -12.18 -15.05 10.89
C PRO A 219 -12.08 -13.77 11.71
N THR A 220 -12.20 -13.85 13.04
CA THR A 220 -12.08 -12.68 13.92
C THR A 220 -10.66 -12.12 13.93
N LEU A 221 -9.63 -12.97 13.96
CA LEU A 221 -8.22 -12.56 13.83
C LEU A 221 -7.97 -11.80 12.53
N CYS A 222 -8.39 -12.39 11.41
CA CYS A 222 -8.21 -11.77 10.10
C CYS A 222 -9.03 -10.48 9.96
N ALA A 223 -10.26 -10.44 10.45
CA ALA A 223 -11.09 -9.24 10.42
C ALA A 223 -10.50 -8.11 11.28
N ALA A 224 -9.99 -8.43 12.49
CA ALA A 224 -9.32 -7.46 13.34
C ALA A 224 -8.09 -6.84 12.65
N ALA A 225 -7.25 -7.67 12.02
CA ALA A 225 -6.08 -7.18 11.29
C ALA A 225 -6.46 -6.32 10.08
N VAL A 226 -7.48 -6.74 9.32
CA VAL A 226 -8.01 -5.92 8.20
C VAL A 226 -8.50 -4.56 8.69
N LEU A 227 -9.35 -4.56 9.73
CA LEU A 227 -9.89 -3.33 10.32
C LEU A 227 -8.76 -2.43 10.83
N ALA A 228 -7.70 -3.01 11.39
CA ALA A 228 -6.51 -2.28 11.81
C ALA A 228 -5.79 -1.61 10.62
N TRP A 229 -5.51 -2.34 9.54
CA TRP A 229 -4.87 -1.78 8.35
C TRP A 229 -5.70 -0.70 7.64
N ILE A 230 -7.02 -0.83 7.63
CA ILE A 230 -7.91 0.10 6.92
C ILE A 230 -8.55 1.15 7.84
N ARG A 231 -8.11 1.25 9.11
CA ARG A 231 -8.71 2.18 10.10
C ARG A 231 -8.72 3.63 9.64
N PHE A 232 -7.73 4.02 8.83
CA PHE A 232 -7.59 5.38 8.30
C PHE A 232 -8.74 5.80 7.36
N ILE A 233 -9.53 4.85 6.85
CA ILE A 233 -10.59 5.10 5.87
C ILE A 233 -11.84 5.68 6.53
N SER A 234 -12.15 5.22 7.74
CA SER A 234 -13.39 5.60 8.41
C SER A 234 -13.28 5.45 9.93
N PRO A 235 -13.62 6.49 10.71
CA PRO A 235 -13.70 6.40 12.17
C PRO A 235 -14.67 5.33 12.67
N ARG A 236 -15.64 4.89 11.83
CA ARG A 236 -16.58 3.82 12.18
C ARG A 236 -15.92 2.45 12.33
N VAL A 237 -14.71 2.27 11.80
CA VAL A 237 -13.92 1.04 11.93
C VAL A 237 -13.37 0.88 13.35
N GLU A 238 -13.09 1.98 14.05
CA GLU A 238 -12.41 1.97 15.35
C GLU A 238 -13.19 1.20 16.43
N PRO A 239 -14.50 1.42 16.65
CA PRO A 239 -15.25 0.65 17.65
C PRO A 239 -15.36 -0.83 17.29
N ALA A 240 -15.42 -1.17 16.00
CA ALA A 240 -15.46 -2.55 15.54
C ALA A 240 -14.12 -3.26 15.81
N LEU A 241 -12.99 -2.60 15.53
CA LEU A 241 -11.66 -3.08 15.86
C LEU A 241 -11.54 -3.34 17.38
N LEU A 242 -11.95 -2.38 18.21
CA LEU A 242 -11.88 -2.52 19.67
C LEU A 242 -12.66 -3.74 20.18
N ARG A 243 -13.89 -3.97 19.66
CA ARG A 243 -14.68 -5.16 20.03
C ARG A 243 -14.01 -6.45 19.58
N ALA A 244 -13.48 -6.50 18.35
CA ALA A 244 -12.80 -7.69 17.83
C ALA A 244 -11.54 -8.02 18.65
N VAL A 245 -10.72 -7.02 18.95
CA VAL A 245 -9.53 -7.18 19.80
C VAL A 245 -9.93 -7.62 21.21
N THR A 246 -10.97 -7.03 21.81
CA THR A 246 -11.45 -7.41 23.15
C THR A 246 -11.90 -8.87 23.20
N PHE A 247 -12.63 -9.32 22.17
CA PHE A 247 -13.01 -10.73 22.01
C PHE A 247 -11.77 -11.63 21.94
N LEU A 248 -10.80 -11.31 21.08
CA LEU A 248 -9.59 -12.12 20.91
C LEU A 248 -8.72 -12.18 22.18
N VAL A 249 -8.61 -11.06 22.91
CA VAL A 249 -7.91 -11.00 24.19
C VAL A 249 -8.56 -11.90 25.24
N SER A 250 -9.88 -12.12 25.17
CA SER A 250 -10.56 -13.06 26.06
C SER A 250 -10.24 -14.53 25.77
N LEU A 251 -9.76 -14.83 24.55
CA LEU A 251 -9.38 -16.17 24.10
C LEU A 251 -7.86 -16.43 24.16
N GLN A 252 -7.08 -15.41 24.52
CA GLN A 252 -5.62 -15.51 24.60
C GLN A 252 -5.20 -16.50 25.70
N GLN A 253 -4.40 -17.49 25.30
CA GLN A 253 -3.84 -18.52 26.16
C GLN A 253 -2.83 -17.95 27.17
N PRO A 254 -2.50 -18.69 28.26
CA PRO A 254 -1.51 -18.26 29.25
C PRO A 254 -0.16 -17.86 28.66
N ASP A 255 0.30 -18.57 27.63
CA ASP A 255 1.56 -18.34 26.92
C ASP A 255 1.53 -17.12 25.98
N GLY A 256 0.39 -16.44 25.84
CA GLY A 256 0.22 -15.29 24.94
C GLY A 256 -0.31 -15.63 23.55
N SER A 257 -0.43 -16.92 23.21
CA SER A 257 -0.95 -17.36 21.92
C SER A 257 -2.47 -17.33 21.83
N VAL A 258 -3.00 -17.44 20.61
CA VAL A 258 -4.40 -17.73 20.34
C VAL A 258 -4.45 -18.97 19.45
N ILE A 259 -5.29 -19.92 19.81
CA ILE A 259 -5.45 -21.17 19.06
C ILE A 259 -6.43 -20.91 17.91
N PRO A 260 -5.98 -21.00 16.64
CA PRO A 260 -6.90 -20.90 15.51
C PRO A 260 -7.85 -22.10 15.53
N ASP A 261 -9.12 -21.86 15.23
CA ASP A 261 -10.19 -22.86 15.19
C ASP A 261 -10.56 -23.28 13.77
N PHE A 262 -9.65 -23.05 12.83
CA PHE A 262 -9.85 -23.31 11.42
C PHE A 262 -9.08 -24.57 10.99
N THR A 263 -9.78 -25.50 10.35
CA THR A 263 -9.25 -26.83 9.98
C THR A 263 -8.96 -26.98 8.48
N PHE A 264 -9.39 -26.03 7.66
CA PHE A 264 -9.06 -26.02 6.23
C PHE A 264 -7.72 -25.32 6.03
N PRO A 265 -6.84 -25.82 5.14
CA PRO A 265 -5.56 -25.19 4.85
C PRO A 265 -5.74 -24.01 3.89
N PRO A 266 -5.48 -22.79 4.35
CA PRO A 266 -4.71 -21.85 3.57
C PRO A 266 -3.28 -21.83 4.09
N LEU A 267 -2.32 -21.49 3.23
CA LEU A 267 -0.88 -21.43 3.56
C LEU A 267 -0.51 -20.51 4.75
N MET A 268 -1.45 -19.75 5.30
CA MET A 268 -1.31 -18.93 6.51
C MET A 268 -2.09 -19.51 7.70
N THR A 269 -1.98 -20.81 7.93
CA THR A 269 -2.50 -21.46 9.14
C THR A 269 -1.39 -21.69 10.14
N GLY A 270 -1.70 -21.50 11.41
CA GLY A 270 -0.78 -21.85 12.49
C GLY A 270 -0.84 -20.84 13.63
N ARG A 271 -0.38 -21.29 14.79
CA ARG A 271 -0.27 -20.43 15.97
C ARG A 271 0.60 -19.19 15.72
N PRO A 272 1.77 -19.26 15.03
CA PRO A 272 2.58 -18.06 14.81
C PRO A 272 1.85 -16.96 14.04
N PHE A 273 1.16 -17.32 12.96
CA PHE A 273 0.40 -16.37 12.16
C PHE A 273 -0.78 -15.79 12.95
N ALA A 274 -1.49 -16.61 13.71
CA ALA A 274 -2.56 -16.15 14.60
C ALA A 274 -2.03 -15.16 15.67
N VAL A 275 -0.90 -15.47 16.29
CA VAL A 275 -0.24 -14.59 17.27
C VAL A 275 0.19 -13.28 16.61
N TRP A 276 0.68 -13.32 15.36
CA TRP A 276 1.04 -12.12 14.62
C TRP A 276 -0.15 -11.21 14.33
N LEU A 277 -1.25 -11.76 13.79
CA LEU A 277 -2.46 -10.99 13.51
C LEU A 277 -3.00 -10.33 14.79
N LEU A 278 -2.98 -11.06 15.90
CA LEU A 278 -3.34 -10.51 17.20
C LEU A 278 -2.40 -9.38 17.63
N GLY A 279 -1.09 -9.59 17.55
CA GLY A 279 -0.07 -8.61 17.92
C GLY A 279 -0.18 -7.32 17.12
N HIS A 280 -0.36 -7.43 15.80
CA HIS A 280 -0.60 -6.29 14.91
C HIS A 280 -1.86 -5.53 15.33
N SER A 281 -3.00 -6.23 15.49
CA SER A 281 -4.27 -5.61 15.86
C SER A 281 -4.22 -4.92 17.22
N LEU A 282 -3.52 -5.52 18.20
CA LEU A 282 -3.29 -4.92 19.52
C LEU A 282 -2.42 -3.67 19.45
N SER A 283 -1.35 -3.71 18.65
CA SER A 283 -0.44 -2.58 18.48
C SER A 283 -1.15 -1.38 17.83
N GLU A 284 -1.91 -1.61 16.76
CA GLU A 284 -2.70 -0.56 16.11
C GLU A 284 -3.79 0.00 17.03
N MET A 285 -4.46 -0.85 17.81
CA MET A 285 -5.45 -0.39 18.79
C MET A 285 -4.80 0.43 19.91
N SER A 286 -3.61 0.05 20.39
CA SER A 286 -2.87 0.82 21.39
C SER A 286 -2.47 2.19 20.85
N GLY A 287 -1.88 2.23 19.65
CA GLY A 287 -1.50 3.48 18.99
C GLY A 287 -2.71 4.39 18.75
N LEU A 288 -3.84 3.82 18.34
CA LEU A 288 -5.08 4.57 18.18
C LEU A 288 -5.59 5.17 19.49
N LEU A 289 -5.55 4.44 20.61
CA LEU A 289 -5.96 4.98 21.91
C LEU A 289 -5.07 6.16 22.32
N GLU A 290 -3.77 6.04 22.11
CA GLU A 290 -2.79 7.11 22.37
C GLU A 290 -3.04 8.33 21.47
N GLU A 291 -3.24 8.13 20.16
CA GLU A 291 -3.61 9.18 19.19
C GLU A 291 -4.87 9.96 19.61
N ARG A 292 -5.82 9.27 20.25
CA ARG A 292 -7.08 9.84 20.76
C ARG A 292 -6.95 10.46 22.16
N GLY A 293 -5.78 10.41 22.78
CA GLY A 293 -5.53 10.93 24.13
C GLY A 293 -6.14 10.06 25.24
N TYR A 294 -6.52 8.81 24.95
CA TYR A 294 -6.96 7.87 25.96
C TYR A 294 -5.77 7.27 26.69
N SER A 295 -5.93 7.03 28.00
CA SER A 295 -4.97 6.23 28.75
C SER A 295 -4.96 4.79 28.22
N SER A 296 -3.77 4.19 28.23
CA SER A 296 -3.61 2.81 27.79
C SER A 296 -4.49 1.85 28.61
N ILE A 297 -5.18 0.92 27.96
CA ILE A 297 -6.00 -0.09 28.64
C ILE A 297 -5.08 -1.20 29.17
N PRO A 298 -4.95 -1.40 30.50
CA PRO A 298 -3.97 -2.33 31.07
C PRO A 298 -4.07 -3.76 30.51
N ARG A 299 -5.30 -4.23 30.27
CA ARG A 299 -5.54 -5.57 29.71
C ARG A 299 -5.01 -5.71 28.27
N LEU A 300 -5.12 -4.67 27.44
CA LEU A 300 -4.60 -4.69 26.07
C LEU A 300 -3.07 -4.65 26.07
N ASN A 301 -2.47 -3.80 26.90
CA ASN A 301 -1.02 -3.72 27.05
C ASN A 301 -0.43 -5.05 27.53
N TRP A 302 -1.03 -5.65 28.55
CA TRP A 302 -0.61 -6.95 29.06
C TRP A 302 -0.73 -8.03 27.98
N SER A 303 -1.82 -8.04 27.22
CA SER A 303 -1.99 -8.98 26.11
C SER A 303 -0.92 -8.81 25.03
N LEU A 304 -0.60 -7.57 24.66
CA LEU A 304 0.44 -7.23 23.69
C LEU A 304 1.84 -7.63 24.19
N GLN A 305 2.13 -7.41 25.48
CA GLN A 305 3.36 -7.87 26.11
C GLN A 305 3.50 -9.39 26.02
N ARG A 306 2.43 -10.15 26.30
CA ARG A 306 2.46 -11.61 26.17
C ARG A 306 2.69 -12.07 24.73
N VAL A 307 2.08 -11.40 23.74
CA VAL A 307 2.37 -11.68 22.32
C VAL A 307 3.86 -11.47 22.03
N ARG A 308 4.45 -10.38 22.51
CA ARG A 308 5.89 -10.10 22.34
C ARG A 308 6.77 -11.16 23.03
N SER A 309 6.43 -11.55 24.25
CA SER A 309 7.13 -12.63 24.97
C SER A 309 7.04 -13.96 24.23
N TRP A 310 5.85 -14.31 23.71
CA TRP A 310 5.67 -15.53 22.94
C TRP A 310 6.61 -15.61 21.73
N PHE A 311 6.77 -14.49 20.99
CA PHE A 311 7.74 -14.42 19.89
C PHE A 311 9.18 -14.58 20.36
N GLN A 312 9.56 -13.94 21.48
CA GLN A 312 10.90 -14.05 22.07
C GLN A 312 11.20 -15.48 22.50
N ASP A 313 10.30 -16.12 23.25
CA ASP A 313 10.48 -17.48 23.77
C ASP A 313 10.53 -18.50 22.62
N THR A 314 9.64 -18.37 21.64
CA THR A 314 9.62 -19.29 20.48
C THR A 314 10.83 -19.08 19.56
N SER A 315 11.39 -17.87 19.48
CA SER A 315 12.67 -17.64 18.81
C SER A 315 13.85 -18.27 19.55
N SER A 316 13.82 -18.32 20.89
CA SER A 316 14.90 -18.88 21.72
C SER A 316 14.96 -20.42 21.73
N LEU A 317 13.81 -21.07 21.52
CA LEU A 317 13.68 -22.51 21.33
C LEU A 317 14.32 -23.00 20.01
N ARG A 318 14.84 -22.09 19.17
CA ARG A 318 15.54 -22.39 17.92
C ARG A 318 17.04 -22.64 18.07
N SER A 319 17.60 -22.59 19.28
CA SER A 319 18.89 -23.23 19.52
C SER A 319 18.75 -24.73 19.20
N PRO A 320 19.70 -25.38 18.50
CA PRO A 320 19.62 -26.78 18.11
C PRO A 320 19.72 -27.69 19.34
N SER A 321 18.64 -27.72 20.11
CA SER A 321 18.43 -28.58 21.24
C SER A 321 17.64 -29.78 20.74
N PRO A 322 18.05 -31.02 21.09
CA PRO A 322 17.29 -32.24 20.78
C PRO A 322 15.84 -32.23 21.32
N ALA A 323 15.50 -31.31 22.23
CA ALA A 323 14.14 -31.12 22.73
C ALA A 323 13.26 -30.30 21.78
N GLY A 324 13.84 -29.36 21.02
CA GLY A 324 13.13 -28.58 19.99
C GLY A 324 12.70 -29.42 18.79
N ALA A 325 13.41 -30.52 18.52
CA ALA A 325 13.04 -31.49 17.49
C ALA A 325 11.78 -32.31 17.85
N ARG A 326 11.55 -32.60 19.14
CA ARG A 326 10.42 -33.45 19.58
C ARG A 326 9.08 -32.74 19.65
N LEU A 327 9.06 -31.42 19.89
CA LEU A 327 7.86 -30.59 19.73
C LEU A 327 7.48 -30.40 18.24
N ALA A 328 8.41 -30.69 17.33
CA ALA A 328 8.27 -30.51 15.89
C ALA A 328 7.96 -31.81 15.13
N GLU A 329 7.88 -32.96 15.82
CA GLU A 329 7.59 -34.31 15.29
C GLU A 329 6.10 -34.68 15.33
N GLY A 330 5.20 -33.71 15.45
CA GLY A 330 3.76 -33.93 15.29
C GLY A 330 3.40 -34.06 13.81
N LYS A 331 3.65 -35.21 13.15
CA LYS A 331 3.12 -35.65 11.83
C LYS A 331 3.04 -34.62 10.67
N ASP A 332 3.70 -33.47 10.76
CA ASP A 332 3.66 -32.44 9.72
C ASP A 332 4.94 -32.49 8.89
N ASN A 333 4.75 -32.64 7.58
CA ASN A 333 5.74 -32.97 6.56
C ASN A 333 6.81 -31.88 6.33
N GLY A 334 7.54 -31.40 7.35
CA GLY A 334 8.68 -30.46 7.21
C GLY A 334 8.37 -29.05 6.65
N GLN A 335 7.31 -28.87 5.87
CA GLN A 335 6.87 -27.61 5.27
C GLN A 335 6.44 -26.58 6.32
N ILE A 336 5.75 -27.02 7.37
CA ILE A 336 5.25 -26.14 8.44
C ILE A 336 6.42 -25.58 9.26
N GLN A 337 7.49 -26.36 9.47
CA GLN A 337 8.71 -25.87 10.14
C GLN A 337 9.44 -24.78 9.32
N GLY A 338 9.46 -24.91 7.98
CA GLY A 338 10.03 -23.89 7.09
C GLY A 338 9.20 -22.60 7.06
N GLN A 339 7.87 -22.72 7.01
CA GLN A 339 6.93 -21.60 7.04
C GLN A 339 7.01 -20.83 8.36
N ASP A 340 7.07 -21.52 9.49
CA ASP A 340 7.23 -20.89 10.81
C ASP A 340 8.61 -20.21 10.90
N ARG A 341 9.68 -20.79 10.35
CA ARG A 341 10.98 -20.09 10.33
C ARG A 341 10.94 -18.79 9.53
N PHE A 342 10.34 -18.86 8.35
CA PHE A 342 10.13 -17.75 7.44
C PHE A 342 9.26 -16.63 8.02
N PHE A 343 8.13 -16.98 8.64
CA PHE A 343 7.24 -16.00 9.27
C PHE A 343 7.94 -15.27 10.41
N PHE A 344 8.72 -15.95 11.26
CA PHE A 344 9.43 -15.24 12.32
C PHE A 344 10.50 -14.29 11.77
N ALA A 345 11.19 -14.63 10.67
CA ALA A 345 12.10 -13.70 9.99
C ALA A 345 11.37 -12.49 9.38
N LEU A 346 10.10 -12.65 8.97
CA LEU A 346 9.22 -11.57 8.51
C LEU A 346 8.77 -10.62 9.64
N LEU A 347 8.78 -11.12 10.87
CA LEU A 347 8.23 -10.44 12.06
C LEU A 347 9.28 -9.89 13.01
N GLU A 348 10.54 -10.29 12.85
CA GLU A 348 11.64 -9.62 13.50
C GLU A 348 11.77 -8.20 12.96
N ASP A 349 11.92 -7.24 13.88
CA ASP A 349 12.14 -5.82 13.59
C ASP A 349 13.15 -5.67 12.44
N PRO A 350 12.73 -5.22 11.25
CA PRO A 350 13.62 -5.04 10.12
C PRO A 350 14.81 -4.15 10.49
N ASP A 351 14.61 -3.17 11.37
CA ASP A 351 15.68 -2.29 11.85
C ASP A 351 16.66 -3.02 12.77
N ARG A 352 16.25 -4.09 13.44
CA ARG A 352 17.15 -4.95 14.23
C ARG A 352 18.02 -5.81 13.31
N LEU A 353 17.47 -6.33 12.22
CA LEU A 353 18.23 -7.09 11.20
C LEU A 353 19.19 -6.17 10.44
N LEU A 354 18.77 -4.95 10.10
CA LEU A 354 19.61 -3.95 9.43
C LEU A 354 20.77 -3.45 10.32
N ARG A 355 20.64 -3.52 11.65
CA ARG A 355 21.69 -3.14 12.61
C ARG A 355 22.81 -4.18 12.79
N ASN A 356 22.64 -5.40 12.26
CA ASN A 356 23.65 -6.45 12.37
C ASN A 356 23.87 -7.13 10.99
N PRO A 357 24.94 -6.75 10.25
CA PRO A 357 25.17 -7.22 8.88
C PRO A 357 25.24 -8.74 8.71
N SER A 358 25.80 -9.47 9.67
CA SER A 358 25.87 -10.94 9.62
C SER A 358 24.51 -11.58 9.87
N SER A 359 23.63 -10.94 10.65
CA SER A 359 22.23 -11.36 10.78
C SER A 359 21.42 -11.06 9.51
N LEU A 360 21.73 -9.97 8.81
CA LEU A 360 21.07 -9.59 7.57
C LEU A 360 21.38 -10.59 6.45
N GLU A 361 22.65 -11.00 6.30
CA GLU A 361 23.07 -11.98 5.30
C GLU A 361 22.53 -13.38 5.61
N GLY A 362 22.49 -13.76 6.89
CA GLY A 362 21.83 -14.97 7.36
C GLY A 362 20.33 -14.97 7.05
N ALA A 363 19.62 -13.87 7.33
CA ALA A 363 18.21 -13.71 7.03
C ALA A 363 17.93 -13.77 5.52
N ARG A 364 18.74 -13.10 4.69
CA ARG A 364 18.63 -13.17 3.22
C ARG A 364 18.78 -14.61 2.72
N SER A 365 19.77 -15.33 3.22
CA SER A 365 20.04 -16.72 2.82
C SER A 365 18.89 -17.64 3.20
N GLN A 366 18.33 -17.49 4.41
CA GLN A 366 17.18 -18.27 4.87
C GLN A 366 15.92 -17.97 4.05
N VAL A 367 15.67 -16.71 3.72
CA VAL A 367 14.53 -16.31 2.89
C VAL A 367 14.68 -16.86 1.47
N LEU A 368 15.90 -16.87 0.90
CA LEU A 368 16.17 -17.43 -0.42
C LEU A 368 16.05 -18.96 -0.44
N GLU A 369 16.56 -19.65 0.58
CA GLU A 369 16.39 -21.09 0.74
C GLU A 369 14.91 -21.45 0.88
N PHE A 370 14.17 -20.70 1.71
CA PHE A 370 12.73 -20.86 1.83
C PHE A 370 12.05 -20.65 0.48
N GLN A 371 12.32 -19.54 -0.22
CA GLN A 371 11.73 -19.27 -1.54
C GLN A 371 11.98 -20.39 -2.55
N ARG A 372 13.20 -20.95 -2.59
CA ARG A 372 13.57 -22.07 -3.47
C ARG A 372 12.83 -23.36 -3.12
N SER A 373 12.37 -23.51 -1.87
CA SER A 373 11.59 -24.67 -1.44
C SER A 373 10.10 -24.58 -1.81
N LEU A 374 9.65 -23.42 -2.28
CA LEU A 374 8.26 -23.18 -2.64
C LEU A 374 7.98 -23.53 -4.10
N ASP A 375 6.81 -24.09 -4.35
CA ASP A 375 6.24 -24.22 -5.69
C ASP A 375 5.52 -22.90 -6.03
N PRO A 376 5.93 -22.10 -7.04
CA PRO A 376 5.31 -20.81 -7.33
C PRO A 376 3.83 -20.90 -7.73
N ASP A 377 3.39 -22.07 -8.20
CA ASP A 377 2.01 -22.28 -8.59
C ASP A 377 1.12 -22.66 -7.42
N ARG A 378 1.63 -23.52 -6.53
CA ARG A 378 0.92 -23.96 -5.32
C ARG A 378 1.04 -22.97 -4.16
N ASP A 379 2.22 -22.39 -3.97
CA ASP A 379 2.66 -21.65 -2.78
C ASP A 379 2.85 -20.15 -3.08
N SER A 380 2.15 -19.63 -4.09
CA SER A 380 2.31 -18.27 -4.61
C SER A 380 2.28 -17.14 -3.57
N GLU A 381 1.53 -17.26 -2.48
CA GLU A 381 1.57 -16.24 -1.41
C GLU A 381 2.89 -16.24 -0.65
N LEU A 382 3.37 -17.42 -0.27
CA LEU A 382 4.65 -17.57 0.44
C LEU A 382 5.79 -17.14 -0.47
N PHE A 383 5.66 -17.41 -1.77
CA PHE A 383 6.64 -17.00 -2.76
C PHE A 383 6.72 -15.48 -2.85
N VAL A 384 5.57 -14.80 -2.95
CA VAL A 384 5.53 -13.35 -2.97
C VAL A 384 6.02 -12.76 -1.64
N LEU A 385 5.57 -13.27 -0.50
CA LEU A 385 6.09 -12.84 0.81
C LEU A 385 7.61 -13.00 0.89
N ALA A 386 8.16 -14.07 0.34
CA ALA A 386 9.60 -14.31 0.37
C ALA A 386 10.35 -13.29 -0.48
N GLU A 387 9.83 -12.94 -1.66
CA GLU A 387 10.36 -11.82 -2.44
C GLU A 387 10.26 -10.48 -1.71
N LEU A 388 9.15 -10.21 -1.02
CA LEU A 388 8.99 -9.00 -0.21
C LEU A 388 10.08 -8.89 0.85
N LEU A 389 10.39 -10.00 1.52
CA LEU A 389 11.45 -10.03 2.51
C LEU A 389 12.83 -9.87 1.90
N GLN A 390 13.13 -10.55 0.78
CA GLN A 390 14.42 -10.35 0.12
C GLN A 390 14.65 -8.88 -0.20
N ARG A 391 13.63 -8.18 -0.69
CA ARG A 391 13.69 -6.74 -1.00
C ARG A 391 13.87 -5.89 0.26
N ARG A 392 13.07 -6.11 1.32
CA ARG A 392 13.23 -5.40 2.60
C ARG A 392 14.61 -5.59 3.20
N LEU A 393 15.18 -6.78 3.02
CA LEU A 393 16.52 -7.10 3.47
C LEU A 393 17.61 -6.55 2.52
N GLY A 394 17.28 -5.95 1.38
CA GLY A 394 18.21 -5.35 0.40
C GLY A 394 18.80 -6.32 -0.63
N GLY A 395 18.14 -7.46 -0.89
CA GLY A 395 18.46 -8.39 -1.97
C GLY A 395 17.92 -7.94 -3.32
N ALA A 396 18.58 -8.36 -4.41
CA ALA A 396 18.07 -8.17 -5.76
C ALA A 396 16.88 -9.10 -5.98
N ALA A 397 15.70 -8.52 -6.25
CA ALA A 397 14.55 -9.33 -6.61
C ALA A 397 14.71 -9.90 -8.02
N GLY A 398 14.27 -11.14 -8.22
CA GLY A 398 14.16 -11.71 -9.56
C GLY A 398 13.22 -10.87 -10.44
N HIS A 399 13.50 -10.84 -11.75
CA HIS A 399 12.54 -10.33 -12.72
C HIS A 399 11.28 -11.18 -12.68
N PHE A 400 10.12 -10.54 -12.49
CA PHE A 400 8.83 -11.19 -12.49
C PHE A 400 8.62 -12.03 -13.75
N VAL A 401 8.31 -13.32 -13.58
CA VAL A 401 7.75 -14.15 -14.66
C VAL A 401 6.32 -13.65 -14.94
N SER A 402 5.96 -13.56 -16.21
CA SER A 402 4.72 -12.98 -16.75
C SER A 402 3.44 -13.41 -16.01
N ARG A 403 2.50 -12.45 -15.86
CA ARG A 403 1.19 -12.59 -15.21
C ARG A 403 0.33 -13.73 -15.81
N PRO A 404 -0.36 -14.53 -15.00
CA PRO A 404 -1.35 -15.50 -15.49
C PRO A 404 -2.81 -14.93 -15.54
N ASP A 405 -3.55 -15.13 -16.67
CA ASP A 405 -5.03 -14.98 -16.95
C ASP A 405 -6.13 -15.46 -15.94
N PHE A 406 -6.75 -14.57 -15.17
CA PHE A 406 -7.83 -14.79 -14.17
C PHE A 406 -8.64 -16.12 -14.06
N ASP A 407 -8.46 -16.84 -12.95
CA ASP A 407 -9.46 -17.73 -12.29
C ASP A 407 -9.28 -17.64 -10.75
N SER A 408 -10.07 -18.30 -9.89
CA SER A 408 -10.12 -18.02 -8.43
C SER A 408 -8.79 -18.13 -7.66
N GLY A 409 -7.83 -18.94 -8.14
CA GLY A 409 -6.45 -18.98 -7.62
C GLY A 409 -5.61 -17.75 -8.01
N ARG A 410 -5.98 -17.05 -9.09
CA ARG A 410 -5.26 -15.88 -9.63
C ARG A 410 -5.61 -14.57 -8.94
N PHE A 411 -6.78 -14.44 -8.32
CA PHE A 411 -7.07 -13.25 -7.49
C PHE A 411 -6.09 -13.15 -6.33
N LYS A 412 -5.87 -14.27 -5.63
CA LYS A 412 -4.96 -14.34 -4.49
C LYS A 412 -3.55 -13.94 -4.93
N LYS A 413 -3.06 -14.52 -6.03
CA LYS A 413 -1.81 -14.11 -6.69
C LYS A 413 -1.78 -12.63 -7.00
N ALA A 414 -2.83 -12.08 -7.61
CA ALA A 414 -2.91 -10.68 -7.99
C ALA A 414 -2.83 -9.72 -6.78
N ALA A 415 -3.48 -10.02 -5.66
CA ALA A 415 -3.41 -9.20 -4.46
C ALA A 415 -2.00 -9.20 -3.83
N TRP A 416 -1.33 -10.35 -3.80
CA TRP A 416 0.05 -10.43 -3.34
C TRP A 416 1.02 -9.73 -4.29
N PHE A 417 0.87 -9.94 -5.60
CA PHE A 417 1.68 -9.26 -6.61
C PHE A 417 1.46 -7.74 -6.61
N LEU A 418 0.24 -7.28 -6.32
CA LEU A 418 -0.03 -5.87 -6.09
C LEU A 418 0.76 -5.35 -4.88
N LEU A 419 0.75 -6.04 -3.74
CA LEU A 419 1.56 -5.67 -2.58
C LEU A 419 3.05 -5.58 -2.93
N ALA A 420 3.57 -6.53 -3.71
CA ALA A 420 4.94 -6.51 -4.20
C ALA A 420 5.23 -5.33 -5.13
N ALA A 421 4.29 -4.96 -5.99
CA ALA A 421 4.42 -3.80 -6.85
C ALA A 421 4.37 -2.49 -6.05
N ILE A 422 3.47 -2.37 -5.07
CA ILE A 422 3.38 -1.21 -4.16
C ILE A 422 4.69 -1.01 -3.41
N LEU A 423 5.29 -2.09 -2.91
CA LEU A 423 6.56 -2.02 -2.18
C LEU A 423 7.76 -1.71 -3.09
N GLN A 424 7.60 -1.80 -4.41
CA GLN A 424 8.58 -1.39 -5.42
C GLN A 424 8.46 0.07 -5.84
N GLU A 425 7.31 0.69 -5.60
CA GLU A 425 7.14 2.11 -5.89
C GLU A 425 8.03 2.92 -4.95
N PRO A 426 8.80 3.90 -5.47
CA PRO A 426 9.75 4.68 -4.70
C PRO A 426 9.09 5.39 -3.51
#